data_AF-R4M8K2-F1
#
_entry.id   AF-R4M8K2-F1
#
_cell.length_a   1.000
_cell.length_b   1.000
_cell.length_c   1.000
_cell.angle_alpha   90.00
_cell.angle_beta   90.00
_cell.angle_gamma   90.00
#
_symmetry.space_group_name_H-M   'P 1'
#
loop_
_entity.id
_entity.type
_entity.pdbx_description
1 polymer ?
#
loop_
_entity_poly.entity_id
_entity_poly.type
_entity_poly.pdbx_seq_one_letter_code
_entity_poly.pdbx_strand_id
1 'polypeptide(L)'
;MPDPGWAARTPEANDLLLTAGTGVGTHLANQTAWTTLGASHHASGVASAINTAATAASWLGVGSAASALNVTMLNATLHGLAGWVDDEAGRGIDRDRGV
;
A
#
# COMPACT_ATOMS: atom_id res chain seq x y z
N MET A 1 -5.54 21.12 16.50
CA MET A 1 -4.09 21.37 16.30
C MET A 1 -3.77 22.70 16.94
N PRO A 2 -2.76 22.80 17.82
CA PRO A 2 -2.24 24.08 18.30
C PRO A 2 -1.80 24.93 17.12
N ASP A 3 -2.04 26.25 17.16
CA ASP A 3 -1.62 27.13 16.07
C ASP A 3 -0.09 27.05 15.88
N PRO A 4 0.39 26.67 14.68
CA PRO A 4 1.81 26.65 14.34
C PRO A 4 2.44 28.06 14.26
N GLY A 5 1.66 29.13 14.41
CA GLY A 5 2.11 30.52 14.46
C GLY A 5 2.44 31.08 13.07
N TRP A 6 1.89 30.50 12.00
CA TRP A 6 2.18 30.90 10.62
C TRP A 6 1.89 32.39 10.37
N ALA A 7 0.78 32.89 10.91
CA ALA A 7 0.34 34.27 10.76
C ALA A 7 1.17 35.28 11.58
N ALA A 8 1.92 34.82 12.59
CA ALA A 8 2.75 35.68 13.43
C ALA A 8 4.18 35.87 12.89
N ARG A 9 4.61 35.06 11.92
CA ARG A 9 5.93 35.16 11.26
C ARG A 9 5.82 36.03 10.00
N THR A 10 6.93 36.65 9.61
CA THR A 10 7.01 37.31 8.30
C THR A 10 6.98 36.26 7.17
N PRO A 11 6.54 36.62 5.96
CA PRO A 11 6.54 35.70 4.81
C PRO A 11 7.90 35.08 4.53
N GLU A 12 8.98 35.84 4.67
CA GLU A 12 10.36 35.38 4.41
C GLU A 12 10.81 34.34 5.44
N ALA A 13 10.38 34.49 6.70
CA ALA A 13 10.65 33.50 7.74
C ALA A 13 9.88 32.19 7.47
N ASN A 14 8.68 32.27 6.92
CA ASN A 14 7.93 31.08 6.51
C ASN A 14 8.54 30.41 5.27
N ASP A 15 9.00 31.19 4.29
CA ASP A 15 9.65 30.70 3.08
C ASP A 15 10.93 29.93 3.39
N LEU A 16 11.77 30.47 4.28
CA LEU A 16 12.98 29.79 4.76
C LEU A 16 12.65 28.44 5.43
N LEU A 17 11.57 28.36 6.21
CA LEU A 17 11.15 27.11 6.85
C LEU A 17 10.68 26.07 5.84
N LEU A 18 9.93 26.49 4.81
CA LEU A 18 9.41 25.59 3.77
C LEU A 18 10.51 25.08 2.84
N THR A 19 11.52 25.91 2.56
CA THR A 19 12.60 25.59 1.62
C THR A 19 13.81 24.90 2.26
N ALA A 20 13.98 25.01 3.59
CA ALA A 20 15.09 24.36 4.30
C ALA A 20 15.00 22.81 4.38
N GLY A 21 13.87 22.22 4.00
CA GLY A 21 13.66 20.77 4.04
C GLY A 21 14.41 20.02 2.93
N THR A 22 14.46 18.69 3.06
CA THR A 22 15.08 17.77 2.07
C THR A 22 14.30 17.65 0.74
N GLY A 23 13.26 18.48 0.56
CA GLY A 23 12.33 18.41 -0.57
C GLY A 23 11.40 17.19 -0.53
N VAL A 24 10.64 17.00 -1.62
CA VAL A 24 9.60 15.96 -1.76
C VAL A 24 10.14 14.59 -2.20
N GLY A 25 11.44 14.47 -2.47
CA GLY A 25 12.04 13.25 -3.03
C GLY A 25 11.83 12.01 -2.16
N THR A 26 11.95 12.14 -0.85
CA THR A 26 11.69 11.05 0.11
C THR A 26 10.22 10.65 0.14
N HIS A 27 9.30 11.60 -0.06
CA HIS A 27 7.87 11.33 -0.14
C HIS A 27 7.54 10.51 -1.40
N LEU A 28 8.08 10.92 -2.57
CA LEU A 28 7.90 10.20 -3.83
C LEU A 28 8.49 8.79 -3.79
N ALA A 29 9.67 8.63 -3.18
CA ALA A 29 10.30 7.33 -2.99
C ALA A 29 9.44 6.41 -2.11
N ASN A 30 8.91 6.94 -1.00
CA ASN A 30 8.03 6.19 -0.12
C ASN A 30 6.72 5.80 -0.83
N GLN A 31 6.10 6.72 -1.57
CA GLN A 31 4.88 6.43 -2.34
C GLN A 31 5.12 5.33 -3.37
N THR A 32 6.23 5.40 -4.11
CA THR A 32 6.62 4.38 -5.09
C THR A 32 6.82 3.01 -4.43
N ALA A 33 7.46 2.98 -3.25
CA ALA A 33 7.68 1.75 -2.51
C ALA A 33 6.36 1.10 -2.06
N TRP A 34 5.43 1.89 -1.52
CA TRP A 34 4.11 1.38 -1.13
C TRP A 34 3.31 0.87 -2.32
N THR A 35 3.20 1.64 -3.41
CA THR A 35 2.52 1.19 -4.63
C THR A 35 3.11 -0.10 -5.18
N THR A 36 4.44 -0.22 -5.20
CA THR A 36 5.12 -1.45 -5.63
C THR A 36 4.80 -2.64 -4.73
N LEU A 37 4.71 -2.41 -3.41
CA LEU A 37 4.33 -3.45 -2.45
C LEU A 37 2.88 -3.92 -2.68
N GLY A 38 1.94 -3.01 -2.91
CA GLY A 38 0.55 -3.35 -3.26
C GLY A 38 0.46 -4.21 -4.52
N ALA A 39 1.17 -3.81 -5.59
CA ALA A 39 1.26 -4.61 -6.82
C ALA A 39 1.86 -6.01 -6.56
N SER A 40 2.86 -6.10 -5.69
CA SER A 40 3.49 -7.37 -5.31
C SER A 40 2.53 -8.29 -4.55
N HIS A 41 1.67 -7.76 -3.69
CA HIS A 41 0.62 -8.53 -3.00
C HIS A 41 -0.42 -9.07 -3.99
N HIS A 42 -0.88 -8.26 -4.95
CA HIS A 42 -1.78 -8.71 -6.03
C HIS A 42 -1.15 -9.85 -6.84
N ALA A 43 0.09 -9.67 -7.29
CA ALA A 43 0.82 -10.68 -8.04
C ALA A 43 1.00 -11.99 -7.24
N SER A 44 1.31 -11.88 -5.94
CA SER A 44 1.45 -13.02 -5.04
C SER A 44 0.14 -13.79 -4.87
N GLY A 45 -0.99 -13.09 -4.77
CA GLY A 45 -2.31 -13.72 -4.72
C GLY A 45 -2.64 -14.51 -5.98
N VAL A 46 -2.33 -13.95 -7.16
CA VAL A 46 -2.49 -14.64 -8.46
C VAL A 46 -1.59 -15.87 -8.53
N ALA A 47 -0.31 -15.74 -8.19
CA ALA A 47 0.65 -16.85 -8.21
C ALA A 47 0.23 -17.99 -7.27
N SER A 48 -0.25 -17.64 -6.06
CA SER A 48 -0.79 -18.58 -5.08
C SER A 48 -2.01 -19.35 -5.60
N ALA A 49 -2.94 -18.65 -6.26
CA ALA A 49 -4.12 -19.27 -6.87
C ALA A 49 -3.72 -20.27 -7.98
N ILE A 50 -2.79 -19.88 -8.86
CA ILE A 50 -2.26 -20.76 -9.92
C ILE A 50 -1.60 -21.99 -9.32
N ASN A 51 -0.73 -21.81 -8.33
CA ASN A 51 -0.03 -22.93 -7.68
C ASN A 51 -1.01 -23.91 -7.03
N THR A 52 -2.08 -23.38 -6.42
CA THR A 52 -3.13 -24.20 -5.79
C THR A 52 -3.89 -25.01 -6.83
N ALA A 53 -4.29 -24.38 -7.94
CA ALA A 53 -4.99 -25.08 -9.03
C ALA A 53 -4.10 -26.17 -9.65
N ALA A 54 -2.82 -25.88 -9.89
CA ALA A 54 -1.87 -26.84 -10.43
C ALA A 54 -1.65 -28.03 -9.49
N THR A 55 -1.52 -27.77 -8.19
CA THR A 55 -1.31 -28.83 -7.17
C THR A 55 -2.57 -29.69 -7.00
N ALA A 56 -3.75 -29.08 -7.01
CA ALA A 56 -5.02 -29.79 -6.84
C ALA A 56 -5.32 -30.77 -7.99
N ALA A 57 -4.70 -30.60 -9.17
CA ALA A 57 -4.88 -31.49 -10.30
C ALA A 57 -4.32 -32.91 -10.06
N SER A 58 -3.34 -33.08 -9.16
CA SER A 58 -2.68 -34.37 -8.89
C SER A 58 -2.64 -34.76 -7.42
N TRP A 59 -3.02 -33.87 -6.50
CA TRP A 59 -3.07 -34.15 -5.06
C TRP A 59 -4.48 -33.93 -4.49
N LEU A 60 -5.12 -35.04 -4.12
CA LEU A 60 -6.50 -35.06 -3.61
C LEU A 60 -6.56 -35.61 -2.18
N GLY A 61 -7.65 -35.33 -1.48
CA GLY A 61 -7.91 -35.82 -0.12
C GLY A 61 -7.80 -34.73 0.95
N VAL A 62 -7.85 -35.14 2.22
CA VAL A 62 -7.97 -34.23 3.38
C VAL A 62 -6.81 -33.24 3.47
N GLY A 63 -5.58 -33.66 3.16
CA GLY A 63 -4.42 -32.76 3.14
C GLY A 63 -4.54 -31.66 2.07
N SER A 64 -5.03 -32.03 0.89
CA SER A 64 -5.30 -31.09 -0.21
C SER A 64 -6.40 -30.10 0.15
N ALA A 65 -7.50 -30.58 0.76
CA ALA A 65 -8.58 -29.73 1.26
C ALA A 65 -8.13 -28.75 2.34
N ALA A 66 -7.32 -29.19 3.32
CA ALA A 66 -6.77 -28.34 4.35
C ALA A 66 -5.82 -27.27 3.77
N SER A 67 -4.99 -27.64 2.79
CA SER A 67 -4.13 -26.69 2.08
C SER A 67 -4.93 -25.64 1.31
N ALA A 68 -6.02 -26.03 0.64
CA ALA A 68 -6.88 -25.11 -0.07
C ALA A 68 -7.53 -24.07 0.86
N LEU A 69 -7.99 -24.49 2.05
CA LEU A 69 -8.52 -23.57 3.07
C LEU A 69 -7.46 -22.55 3.52
N ASN A 70 -6.23 -23.01 3.76
CA ASN A 70 -5.16 -22.11 4.18
C ASN A 70 -4.78 -21.11 3.07
N VAL A 71 -4.79 -21.55 1.81
CA VAL A 71 -4.61 -20.67 0.64
C VAL A 71 -5.72 -19.62 0.55
N THR A 72 -6.98 -19.98 0.80
CA THR A 72 -8.08 -19.00 0.80
C THR A 72 -7.80 -17.90 1.83
N MET A 73 -7.41 -18.26 3.04
CA MET A 73 -7.08 -17.29 4.09
C MET A 73 -5.87 -16.43 3.68
N LEU A 74 -4.80 -17.02 3.17
CA LEU A 74 -3.63 -16.30 2.67
C LEU A 74 -4.00 -15.30 1.58
N ASN A 75 -4.76 -15.73 0.57
CA ASN A 75 -5.15 -14.86 -0.55
C ASN A 75 -6.10 -13.75 -0.10
N ALA A 76 -6.97 -14.00 0.89
CA ALA A 76 -7.77 -12.94 1.50
C ALA A 76 -6.89 -11.89 2.18
N THR A 77 -5.83 -12.30 2.90
CA THR A 77 -4.89 -11.35 3.51
C THR A 77 -4.10 -10.55 2.47
N LEU A 78 -3.61 -11.20 1.42
CA LEU A 78 -2.88 -10.54 0.33
C LEU A 78 -3.78 -9.52 -0.39
N HIS A 79 -5.03 -9.88 -0.65
CA HIS A 79 -5.99 -8.97 -1.27
C HIS A 79 -6.33 -7.79 -0.36
N GLY A 80 -6.52 -8.01 0.95
CA GLY A 80 -6.75 -6.94 1.91
C GLY A 80 -5.56 -5.99 2.05
N LEU A 81 -4.34 -6.51 2.08
CA LEU A 81 -3.11 -5.71 2.12
C LEU A 81 -2.90 -4.92 0.84
N ALA A 82 -3.22 -5.50 -0.32
CA ALA A 82 -3.15 -4.80 -1.60
C ALA A 82 -4.19 -3.68 -1.68
N GLY A 83 -5.44 -3.97 -1.31
CA GLY A 83 -6.53 -3.00 -1.29
C GLY A 83 -6.29 -1.84 -0.32
N TRP A 84 -5.68 -2.10 0.85
CA TRP A 84 -5.30 -1.02 1.77
C TRP A 84 -4.27 -0.06 1.18
N VAL A 85 -3.28 -0.57 0.44
CA VAL A 85 -2.31 0.26 -0.27
C VAL A 85 -2.98 1.05 -1.39
N ASP A 86 -3.86 0.40 -2.16
CA ASP A 86 -4.59 1.03 -3.26
C ASP A 86 -5.49 2.17 -2.76
N ASP A 87 -6.18 1.95 -1.63
CA ASP A 87 -6.99 2.96 -0.96
C ASP A 87 -6.16 4.13 -0.43
N GLU A 88 -5.01 3.87 0.21
CA GLU A 88 -4.17 4.95 0.74
C GLU A 88 -3.47 5.72 -0.39
N ALA A 89 -3.13 5.06 -1.51
CA ALA A 89 -2.65 5.71 -2.72
C ALA A 89 -3.73 6.60 -3.35
N GLY A 90 -4.99 6.13 -3.40
CA GLY A 90 -6.14 6.90 -3.86
C GLY A 90 -6.45 8.09 -2.96
N ARG A 91 -6.45 7.90 -1.63
CA ARG A 91 -6.64 8.97 -0.65
C ARG A 91 -5.53 10.00 -0.67
N GLY A 92 -4.29 9.62 -0.96
CA GLY A 92 -3.20 10.58 -1.17
C GLY A 92 -3.52 11.53 -2.33
N ILE A 93 -3.98 10.97 -3.45
CA ILE A 93 -4.37 11.75 -4.63
C ILE A 93 -5.56 12.69 -4.33
N ASP A 94 -6.56 12.23 -3.59
CA ASP A 94 -7.73 13.08 -3.25
C ASP A 94 -7.37 14.17 -2.24
N ARG A 95 -6.50 13.86 -1.28
CA ARG A 95 -5.94 14.81 -0.31
C ARG A 95 -5.10 15.90 -0.99
N ASP A 96 -4.37 15.56 -2.05
CA ASP A 96 -3.61 16.51 -2.87
C ASP A 96 -4.51 17.38 -3.78
N ARG A 97 -5.76 16.94 -4.01
CA ARG A 97 -6.77 17.66 -4.80
C ARG A 97 -7.75 18.48 -3.95
N GLY A 98 -7.69 18.39 -2.63
CA GLY A 98 -8.52 19.17 -1.71
C GLY A 98 -10.01 18.81 -1.74
N VAL A 99 -10.35 17.56 -2.09
CA VAL A 99 -11.71 17.00 -2.08
C VAL A 99 -11.89 16.00 -0.94
#